data_AF-A0A435F3Q6-F1
#
_entry.id   AF-A0A435F3Q6-F1
#
_cell.length_a   1.000
_cell.length_b   1.000
_cell.length_c   1.000
_cell.angle_alpha   90.00
_cell.angle_beta   90.00
_cell.angle_gamma   90.00
#
_symmetry.space_group_name_H-M   'P 1'
#
loop_
_entity.id
_entity.type
_entity.pdbx_description
1 polymer ?
#
loop_
_entity_poly.entity_id
_entity_poly.type
_entity_poly.pdbx_seq_one_letter_code
_entity_poly.pdbx_strand_id
1 'polypeptide(L)'
;MDSNFRQAILRAVDSEFDEQTNFLKELCRFPSVRGQEQAIQHFLADALRSRGYETDVWQIDAHELEHMPGFSPVLEPYAEALNVVGKKPTRTQMGRSLILNGHVDVVPAGPAFMWRNPPFEPYCEGGWMYGRGAGDMKAGLTCNLFALDALAALGFQPAADCFLQFVVEEECTG
;
A
#
# COMPACT_ATOMS: atom_id res chain seq x y z
N MET A 1 20.35 8.41 -16.93
CA MET A 1 18.93 8.63 -17.28
C MET A 1 18.86 9.98 -17.98
N ASP A 2 18.19 10.06 -19.13
CA ASP A 2 18.02 11.34 -19.84
C ASP A 2 17.32 12.35 -18.92
N SER A 3 17.88 13.56 -18.81
CA SER A 3 17.35 14.63 -17.96
C SER A 3 15.91 14.98 -18.34
N ASN A 4 15.60 14.94 -19.64
CA ASN A 4 14.25 15.20 -20.14
C ASN A 4 13.25 14.14 -19.69
N PHE A 5 13.67 12.87 -19.64
CA PHE A 5 12.82 11.78 -19.20
C PHE A 5 12.52 11.85 -17.70
N ARG A 6 13.54 12.14 -16.87
CA ARG A 6 13.32 12.37 -15.43
C ARG A 6 12.33 13.50 -15.19
N GLN A 7 12.45 14.61 -15.91
CA GLN A 7 11.52 15.74 -15.79
C GLN A 7 10.10 15.38 -16.26
N ALA A 8 9.96 14.51 -17.25
CA ALA A 8 8.64 14.00 -17.66
C ALA A 8 7.96 13.20 -16.53
N ILE A 9 8.71 12.31 -15.85
CA ILE A 9 8.19 11.54 -14.71
C ILE A 9 7.77 12.47 -13.57
N LEU A 10 8.61 13.44 -13.20
CA LEU A 10 8.28 14.38 -12.13
C LEU A 10 7.00 15.16 -12.44
N ARG A 11 6.84 15.64 -13.68
CA ARG A 11 5.59 16.30 -14.10
C ARG A 11 4.37 15.38 -14.08
N ALA A 12 4.53 14.10 -14.41
CA ALA A 12 3.44 13.14 -14.33
C ALA A 12 3.00 12.92 -12.87
N VAL A 13 3.96 12.77 -11.95
CA VAL A 13 3.69 12.70 -10.51
C VAL A 13 2.99 13.98 -10.03
N ASP A 14 3.51 15.16 -10.36
CA ASP A 14 2.90 16.44 -9.97
C ASP A 14 1.46 16.57 -10.48
N SER A 15 1.18 16.08 -11.70
CA SER A 15 -0.17 16.15 -12.29
C SER A 15 -1.18 15.21 -11.63
N GLU A 16 -0.73 14.16 -10.95
CA GLU A 16 -1.57 13.18 -10.26
C GLU A 16 -1.57 13.36 -8.73
N PHE A 17 -0.82 14.33 -8.21
CA PHE A 17 -0.56 14.46 -6.77
C PHE A 17 -1.83 14.71 -5.93
N ASP A 18 -2.81 15.43 -6.48
CA ASP A 18 -4.10 15.64 -5.81
C ASP A 18 -4.88 14.33 -5.68
N GLU A 19 -4.89 13.51 -6.73
CA GLU A 19 -5.53 12.19 -6.71
C GLU A 19 -4.79 11.23 -5.77
N GLN A 20 -3.45 11.26 -5.79
CA GLN A 20 -2.60 10.54 -4.86
C GLN A 20 -2.92 10.91 -3.40
N THR A 21 -3.08 12.20 -3.13
CA THR A 21 -3.42 12.70 -1.79
C THR A 21 -4.83 12.27 -1.37
N ASN A 22 -5.80 12.28 -2.29
CA ASN A 22 -7.15 11.81 -2.02
C ASN A 22 -7.21 10.29 -1.78
N PHE A 23 -6.46 9.52 -2.55
CA PHE A 23 -6.31 8.08 -2.34
C PHE A 23 -5.73 7.77 -0.96
N LEU A 24 -4.67 8.48 -0.54
CA LEU A 24 -4.12 8.34 0.81
C LEU A 24 -5.14 8.71 1.90
N LYS A 25 -5.92 9.77 1.71
CA LYS A 25 -7.02 10.10 2.64
C LYS A 25 -8.00 8.94 2.73
N GLU A 26 -8.40 8.35 1.61
CA GLU A 26 -9.31 7.21 1.64
C GLU A 26 -8.71 6.01 2.39
N LEU A 27 -7.43 5.67 2.15
CA LEU A 27 -6.75 4.61 2.91
C LEU A 27 -6.74 4.89 4.42
N CYS A 28 -6.52 6.14 4.81
CA CYS A 28 -6.49 6.56 6.21
C CYS A 28 -7.88 6.56 6.88
N ARG A 29 -8.98 6.44 6.12
CA ARG A 29 -10.32 6.26 6.69
C ARG A 29 -10.57 4.84 7.20
N PHE A 30 -9.85 3.85 6.68
CA PHE A 30 -9.96 2.48 7.16
C PHE A 30 -9.24 2.34 8.50
N PRO A 31 -9.95 1.97 9.58
CA PRO A 31 -9.36 1.66 10.88
C PRO A 31 -8.77 0.24 10.85
N SER A 32 -7.77 0.03 10.01
CA SER A 32 -7.09 -1.25 9.77
C SER A 32 -6.17 -1.63 10.94
N VAL A 33 -6.67 -1.55 12.17
CA VAL A 33 -6.01 -2.18 13.31
C VAL A 33 -6.06 -3.69 13.17
N ARG A 34 -5.20 -4.38 13.93
CA ARG A 34 -5.11 -5.83 13.92
C ARG A 34 -6.48 -6.51 13.92
N GLY A 35 -6.73 -7.35 12.92
CA GLY A 35 -7.98 -8.09 12.71
C GLY A 35 -9.09 -7.34 11.99
N GLN A 36 -8.90 -6.07 11.61
CA GLN A 36 -9.88 -5.22 10.90
C GLN A 36 -9.37 -4.73 9.52
N GLU A 37 -8.41 -5.42 8.93
CA GLU A 37 -7.70 -5.02 7.71
C GLU A 37 -8.42 -5.41 6.41
N GLN A 38 -9.45 -6.25 6.49
CA GLN A 38 -10.09 -6.86 5.33
C GLN A 38 -10.71 -5.81 4.40
N ALA A 39 -11.31 -4.76 4.97
CA ALA A 39 -11.92 -3.69 4.20
C ALA A 39 -10.89 -2.91 3.35
N ILE A 40 -9.75 -2.55 3.94
CA ILE A 40 -8.67 -1.86 3.20
C ILE A 40 -8.03 -2.80 2.17
N GLN A 41 -7.89 -4.10 2.48
CA GLN A 41 -7.33 -5.07 1.54
C GLN A 41 -8.23 -5.27 0.32
N HIS A 42 -9.54 -5.39 0.51
CA HIS A 42 -10.48 -5.45 -0.62
C HIS A 42 -10.43 -4.18 -1.47
N PHE A 43 -10.39 -3.00 -0.83
CA PHE A 43 -10.24 -1.72 -1.53
C PHE A 43 -8.97 -1.67 -2.38
N LEU A 44 -7.83 -2.10 -1.83
CA LEU A 44 -6.55 -2.14 -2.54
C LEU A 44 -6.54 -3.17 -3.67
N ALA A 45 -7.15 -4.34 -3.47
CA ALA A 45 -7.30 -5.34 -4.51
C ALA A 45 -8.11 -4.81 -5.70
N ASP A 46 -9.19 -4.08 -5.45
CA ASP A 46 -10.00 -3.44 -6.49
C ASP A 46 -9.25 -2.29 -7.16
N ALA A 47 -8.48 -1.51 -6.41
CA ALA A 47 -7.59 -0.48 -6.95
C ALA A 47 -6.52 -1.05 -7.90
N LEU A 48 -5.97 -2.23 -7.60
CA LEU A 48 -5.05 -2.95 -8.47
C LEU A 48 -5.74 -3.50 -9.73
N ARG A 49 -6.88 -4.19 -9.56
CA ARG A 49 -7.65 -4.78 -10.67
C ARG A 49 -8.09 -3.73 -11.68
N SER A 50 -8.61 -2.60 -11.21
CA SER A 50 -9.02 -1.47 -12.06
C SER A 50 -7.86 -0.88 -12.88
N ARG A 51 -6.61 -1.04 -12.43
CA ARG A 51 -5.38 -0.64 -13.14
C ARG A 51 -4.77 -1.77 -13.98
N GLY A 52 -5.47 -2.91 -14.10
CA GLY A 52 -5.08 -4.05 -14.91
C GLY A 52 -3.90 -4.85 -14.35
N TYR A 53 -3.73 -4.89 -13.03
CA TYR A 53 -2.78 -5.79 -12.39
C TYR A 53 -3.37 -7.20 -12.28
N GLU A 54 -2.55 -8.22 -12.50
CA GLU A 54 -2.86 -9.59 -12.07
C GLU A 54 -2.85 -9.58 -10.54
N THR A 55 -4.00 -9.81 -9.90
CA THR A 55 -4.18 -9.54 -8.47
C THR A 55 -4.57 -10.80 -7.70
N ASP A 56 -3.70 -11.21 -6.78
CA ASP A 56 -3.91 -12.31 -5.85
C ASP A 56 -4.30 -11.77 -4.48
N VAL A 57 -5.28 -12.41 -3.86
CA VAL A 57 -5.71 -12.15 -2.48
C VAL A 57 -5.79 -13.48 -1.78
N TRP A 58 -5.08 -13.62 -0.67
CA TRP A 58 -5.09 -14.86 0.10
C TRP A 58 -5.05 -14.58 1.60
N GLN A 59 -5.59 -15.53 2.34
CA GLN A 59 -5.53 -15.52 3.80
C GLN A 59 -4.22 -16.16 4.28
N ILE A 60 -3.62 -15.58 5.32
CA ILE A 60 -2.44 -16.14 5.97
C ILE A 60 -2.85 -17.38 6.77
N ASP A 61 -2.17 -18.51 6.53
CA ASP A 61 -2.25 -19.70 7.37
C ASP A 61 -1.01 -19.79 8.26
N ALA A 62 -1.19 -19.59 9.57
CA ALA A 62 -0.10 -19.65 10.54
C ALA A 62 0.55 -21.04 10.62
N HIS A 63 -0.19 -22.12 10.33
CA HIS A 63 0.35 -23.49 10.35
C HIS A 63 1.30 -23.74 9.18
N GLU A 64 1.12 -23.05 8.06
CA GLU A 64 2.08 -23.11 6.95
C GLU A 64 3.38 -22.35 7.27
N LEU A 65 3.30 -21.37 8.18
CA LEU A 65 4.41 -20.47 8.52
C LEU A 65 5.17 -20.86 9.79
N GLU A 66 4.57 -21.60 10.73
CA GLU A 66 5.13 -21.86 12.07
C GLU A 66 6.50 -22.56 12.08
N HIS A 67 6.87 -23.21 10.98
CA HIS A 67 8.15 -23.88 10.80
C HIS A 67 9.19 -23.06 10.02
N MET A 68 8.80 -21.89 9.49
CA MET A 68 9.65 -21.07 8.64
C MET A 68 10.64 -20.24 9.47
N PRO A 69 11.88 -20.06 8.99
CA PRO A 69 12.82 -19.14 9.62
C PRO A 69 12.26 -17.71 9.67
N GLY A 70 12.29 -17.09 10.85
CA GLY A 70 11.80 -15.72 11.04
C GLY A 70 10.34 -15.62 11.48
N PHE A 71 9.60 -16.74 11.54
CA PHE A 71 8.24 -16.75 12.06
C PHE A 71 8.19 -16.26 13.52
N SER A 72 7.26 -15.36 13.80
CA SER A 72 6.95 -14.88 15.15
C SER A 72 5.63 -15.52 15.64
N PRO A 73 5.58 -16.08 16.86
CA PRO A 73 4.36 -16.68 17.39
C PRO A 73 3.20 -15.70 17.47
N VAL A 74 2.04 -16.17 17.02
CA VAL A 74 0.82 -15.35 16.97
C VAL A 74 0.02 -15.50 18.27
N LEU A 75 -0.32 -14.38 18.90
CA LEU A 75 -1.10 -14.39 20.16
C LEU A 75 -2.58 -14.74 19.96
N GLU A 76 -3.14 -14.42 18.78
CA GLU A 76 -4.54 -14.66 18.41
C GLU A 76 -4.60 -15.19 16.97
N PRO A 77 -5.51 -16.13 16.62
CA PRO A 77 -5.50 -16.73 15.29
C PRO A 77 -5.72 -15.73 14.14
N TYR A 78 -5.00 -15.93 13.02
CA TYR A 78 -5.16 -15.20 11.74
C TYR A 78 -6.43 -15.56 10.98
N ALA A 79 -7.57 -15.69 11.67
CA ALA A 79 -8.80 -16.20 11.08
C ALA A 79 -9.28 -15.37 9.86
N GLU A 80 -8.85 -14.12 9.72
CA GLU A 80 -9.21 -13.24 8.59
C GLU A 80 -8.05 -12.31 8.16
N ALA A 81 -6.78 -12.68 8.41
CA ALA A 81 -5.63 -11.88 8.00
C ALA A 81 -5.38 -12.06 6.49
N LEU A 82 -5.66 -11.04 5.69
CA LEU A 82 -5.55 -11.08 4.22
C LEU A 82 -4.30 -10.36 3.74
N ASN A 83 -3.59 -10.96 2.79
CA ASN A 83 -2.56 -10.30 2.00
C ASN A 83 -3.06 -10.09 0.57
N VAL A 84 -2.62 -8.99 -0.05
CA VAL A 84 -2.93 -8.63 -1.43
C VAL A 84 -1.65 -8.39 -2.20
N VAL A 85 -1.51 -9.04 -3.36
CA VAL A 85 -0.38 -8.80 -4.27
C VAL A 85 -0.88 -8.52 -5.68
N GLY A 86 -0.45 -7.40 -6.24
CA GLY A 86 -0.66 -7.04 -7.63
C GLY A 86 0.62 -7.21 -8.43
N LYS A 87 0.61 -8.07 -9.44
CA LYS A 87 1.67 -8.17 -10.44
C LYS A 87 1.33 -7.30 -11.65
N LYS A 88 2.26 -6.40 -12.00
CA LYS A 88 2.29 -5.69 -13.29
C LYS A 88 3.19 -6.46 -14.24
N PRO A 89 2.64 -7.26 -15.17
CA PRO A 89 3.45 -7.98 -16.13
C PRO A 89 4.16 -7.02 -17.08
N THR A 90 5.40 -7.32 -17.44
CA THR A 90 6.10 -6.56 -18.49
C THR A 90 5.84 -7.15 -19.88
N ARG A 91 6.03 -6.33 -20.91
CA ARG A 91 6.01 -6.78 -22.32
C ARG A 91 7.37 -7.21 -22.85
N THR A 92 8.48 -6.94 -22.15
CA THR A 92 9.84 -7.11 -22.72
C THR A 92 10.73 -8.09 -21.95
N GLN A 93 10.58 -8.22 -20.63
CA GLN A 93 11.44 -9.07 -19.78
C GLN A 93 12.94 -8.77 -19.94
N MET A 94 13.31 -7.50 -20.11
CA MET A 94 14.69 -7.04 -20.31
C MET A 94 15.31 -6.38 -19.07
N GLY A 95 14.52 -6.18 -18.01
CA GLY A 95 14.95 -5.54 -16.77
C GLY A 95 15.24 -6.53 -15.63
N ARG A 96 15.30 -5.99 -14.40
CA ARG A 96 15.28 -6.78 -13.15
C ARG A 96 13.91 -6.60 -12.52
N SER A 97 13.30 -7.71 -12.10
CA SER A 97 12.02 -7.66 -11.40
C SER A 97 12.15 -6.89 -10.08
N LEU A 98 11.05 -6.29 -9.62
CA LEU A 98 11.02 -5.49 -8.40
C LEU A 98 9.78 -5.82 -7.58
N ILE A 99 9.97 -5.94 -6.27
CA ILE A 99 8.87 -5.92 -5.29
C ILE A 99 8.89 -4.56 -4.60
N LEU A 100 7.71 -3.95 -4.53
CA LEU A 100 7.41 -2.77 -3.74
C LEU A 100 6.39 -3.21 -2.68
N ASN A 101 6.88 -3.40 -1.46
CA ASN A 101 6.08 -3.91 -0.34
C ASN A 101 5.74 -2.77 0.63
N GLY A 102 4.59 -2.88 1.28
CA GLY A 102 4.37 -2.22 2.55
C GLY A 102 3.14 -2.77 3.27
N HIS A 103 3.01 -2.37 4.53
CA HIS A 103 1.95 -2.84 5.40
C HIS A 103 0.74 -1.90 5.41
N VAL A 104 -0.45 -2.48 5.58
CA VAL A 104 -1.73 -1.76 5.65
C VAL A 104 -2.25 -1.65 7.08
N ASP A 105 -1.78 -2.53 7.97
CA ASP A 105 -2.16 -2.53 9.36
C ASP A 105 -1.63 -1.29 10.07
N VAL A 106 -2.30 -0.91 11.15
CA VAL A 106 -1.89 0.26 11.93
C VAL A 106 -2.04 -0.04 13.40
N VAL A 107 -1.12 0.49 14.22
CA VAL A 107 -1.30 0.42 15.68
C VAL A 107 -2.56 1.19 16.13
N PRO A 108 -3.13 0.82 17.31
CA PRO A 108 -4.22 1.59 17.91
C PRO A 108 -3.92 3.09 17.98
N ALA A 109 -4.92 3.92 17.68
CA ALA A 109 -4.76 5.38 17.69
C ALA A 109 -4.62 5.98 19.10
N GLY A 110 -4.83 5.19 20.14
CA GLY A 110 -4.89 5.68 21.52
C GLY A 110 -6.17 6.50 21.79
N PRO A 111 -6.18 7.31 22.86
CA PRO A 111 -7.40 8.01 23.28
C PRO A 111 -7.81 9.12 22.30
N ALA A 112 -9.02 9.03 21.74
CA ALA A 112 -9.52 9.96 20.73
C ALA A 112 -9.53 11.43 21.19
N PHE A 113 -9.75 11.70 22.48
CA PHE A 113 -9.77 13.07 23.02
C PHE A 113 -8.40 13.77 23.01
N MET A 114 -7.30 13.03 22.82
CA MET A 114 -5.96 13.59 22.67
C MET A 114 -5.68 14.01 21.23
N TRP A 115 -6.52 13.60 20.28
CA TRP A 115 -6.42 14.02 18.89
C TRP A 115 -7.23 15.30 18.67
N ARG A 116 -6.71 16.19 17.82
CA ARG A 116 -7.43 17.41 17.42
C ARG A 116 -8.68 17.10 16.59
N ASN A 117 -8.58 16.09 15.71
CA ASN A 117 -9.67 15.52 14.93
C ASN A 117 -9.65 13.99 15.06
N PRO A 118 -10.77 13.27 14.84
CA PRO A 118 -10.78 11.82 14.93
C PRO A 118 -9.67 11.18 14.07
N PRO A 119 -8.96 10.16 14.58
CA PRO A 119 -7.73 9.64 13.94
C PRO A 119 -7.95 9.03 12.56
N PHE A 120 -9.17 8.56 12.26
CA PHE A 120 -9.56 7.99 10.96
C PHE A 120 -10.43 8.95 10.13
N GLU A 121 -10.42 10.24 10.48
CA GLU A 121 -10.97 11.33 9.66
C GLU A 121 -9.82 12.21 9.15
N PRO A 122 -9.08 11.75 8.12
CA PRO A 122 -7.85 12.39 7.72
C PRO A 122 -8.09 13.76 7.12
N TYR A 123 -7.22 14.71 7.44
CA TYR A 123 -7.30 16.09 6.96
C TYR A 123 -5.91 16.64 6.63
N CYS A 124 -5.87 17.64 5.74
CA CYS A 124 -4.64 18.36 5.40
C CYS A 124 -4.66 19.75 6.03
N GLU A 125 -3.57 20.13 6.71
CA GLU A 125 -3.39 21.47 7.26
C GLU A 125 -1.90 21.83 7.24
N GLY A 126 -1.56 23.05 6.82
CA GLY A 126 -0.17 23.54 6.87
C GLY A 126 0.85 22.73 6.06
N GLY A 127 0.42 22.05 4.99
CA GLY A 127 1.29 21.18 4.17
C GLY A 127 1.47 19.77 4.73
N TRP A 128 0.77 19.40 5.81
CA TRP A 128 0.81 18.07 6.41
C TRP A 128 -0.54 17.38 6.26
N MET A 129 -0.52 16.06 6.13
CA MET A 129 -1.70 15.21 6.31
C MET A 129 -1.68 14.60 7.70
N TYR A 130 -2.79 14.72 8.41
CA TYR A 130 -3.00 14.16 9.74
C TYR A 130 -4.02 13.02 9.68
N GLY A 131 -3.69 11.90 10.30
CA GLY A 131 -4.53 10.71 10.39
C GLY A 131 -3.68 9.50 10.81
N ARG A 132 -4.29 8.53 11.51
CA ARG A 132 -3.62 7.26 11.84
C ARG A 132 -3.34 6.50 10.54
N GLY A 133 -2.10 6.04 10.39
CA GLY A 133 -1.64 5.34 9.20
C GLY A 133 -1.05 6.26 8.13
N ALA A 134 -1.29 7.58 8.21
CA ALA A 134 -0.85 8.51 7.17
C ALA A 134 0.67 8.52 7.01
N GLY A 135 1.40 8.65 8.12
CA GLY A 135 2.87 8.59 8.11
C GLY A 135 3.42 7.16 8.06
N ASP A 136 2.76 6.23 8.76
CA ASP A 136 3.24 4.86 8.98
C ASP A 136 2.14 3.82 8.66
N MET A 137 2.16 3.16 7.51
CA MET A 137 2.96 3.54 6.32
C MET A 137 2.11 3.71 5.05
N LYS A 138 0.83 4.07 5.20
CA LYS A 138 -0.12 4.19 4.06
C LYS A 138 0.31 5.20 3.01
N ALA A 139 1.07 6.24 3.39
CA ALA A 139 1.70 7.14 2.41
C ALA A 139 2.71 6.41 1.51
N GLY A 140 3.53 5.52 2.06
CA GLY A 140 4.48 4.71 1.31
C GLY A 140 3.78 3.79 0.30
N LEU A 141 2.71 3.13 0.73
CA LEU A 141 1.87 2.32 -0.16
C LEU A 141 1.32 3.11 -1.34
N THR A 142 0.78 4.28 -1.03
CA THR A 142 0.20 5.19 -2.01
C THR A 142 1.28 5.66 -3.00
N CYS A 143 2.47 6.03 -2.51
CA CYS A 143 3.61 6.39 -3.36
C CYS A 143 4.04 5.25 -4.29
N ASN A 144 4.09 4.01 -3.81
CA ASN A 144 4.47 2.85 -4.62
C ASN A 144 3.49 2.64 -5.80
N LEU A 145 2.19 2.71 -5.52
CA LEU A 145 1.14 2.58 -6.54
C LEU A 145 1.21 3.72 -7.57
N PHE A 146 1.23 4.97 -7.10
CA PHE A 146 1.20 6.14 -7.97
C PHE A 146 2.51 6.35 -8.75
N ALA A 147 3.64 5.83 -8.28
CA ALA A 147 4.87 5.79 -9.07
C ALA A 147 4.71 4.96 -10.36
N LEU A 148 3.92 3.88 -10.31
CA LEU A 148 3.61 3.06 -11.49
C LEU A 148 2.51 3.70 -12.35
N ASP A 149 1.54 4.39 -11.74
CA ASP A 149 0.52 5.15 -12.48
C ASP A 149 1.16 6.29 -13.29
N ALA A 150 2.08 7.06 -12.70
CA ALA A 150 2.80 8.12 -13.38
C ALA A 150 3.62 7.62 -14.59
N LEU A 151 4.23 6.41 -14.50
CA LEU A 151 4.88 5.79 -15.65
C LEU A 151 3.89 5.39 -16.74
N ALA A 152 2.75 4.83 -16.34
CA ALA A 152 1.68 4.42 -17.26
C ALA A 152 1.05 5.62 -17.99
N ALA A 153 0.86 6.75 -17.31
CA ALA A 153 0.37 8.00 -17.88
C ALA A 153 1.27 8.53 -19.00
N LEU A 154 2.57 8.28 -18.92
CA LEU A 154 3.55 8.61 -19.95
C LEU A 154 3.64 7.56 -21.07
N GLY A 155 2.83 6.49 -21.01
CA GLY A 155 2.85 5.38 -21.97
C GLY A 155 3.99 4.37 -21.73
N PHE A 156 4.67 4.45 -20.59
CA PHE A 156 5.74 3.53 -20.21
C PHE A 156 5.26 2.45 -19.25
N GLN A 157 6.10 1.45 -19.04
CA GLN A 157 5.95 0.42 -18.03
C GLN A 157 7.34 -0.08 -17.62
N PRO A 158 7.47 -0.77 -16.46
CA PRO A 158 8.69 -1.47 -16.10
C PRO A 158 9.13 -2.49 -17.17
N ALA A 159 10.44 -2.61 -17.37
CA ALA A 159 11.03 -3.55 -18.34
C ALA A 159 11.13 -5.00 -17.82
N ALA A 160 10.68 -5.25 -16.59
CA ALA A 160 10.56 -6.55 -15.94
C ALA A 160 9.31 -6.54 -15.06
N ASP A 161 8.86 -7.70 -14.60
CA ASP A 161 7.67 -7.78 -13.74
C ASP A 161 7.87 -6.98 -12.46
N CYS A 162 6.85 -6.22 -12.09
CA CYS A 162 6.82 -5.45 -10.85
C CYS A 162 5.66 -5.94 -9.98
N PHE A 163 5.90 -6.09 -8.69
CA PHE A 163 4.91 -6.58 -7.73
C PHE A 163 4.66 -5.50 -6.68
N LEU A 164 3.39 -5.12 -6.50
CA LEU A 164 2.92 -4.34 -5.36
C LEU A 164 2.40 -5.32 -4.31
N GLN A 165 2.94 -5.27 -3.10
CA GLN A 165 2.52 -6.13 -2.00
C GLN A 165 1.95 -5.26 -0.87
N PHE A 166 0.71 -5.54 -0.50
CA PHE A 166 0.01 -4.93 0.62
C PHE A 166 -0.21 -6.00 1.67
N VAL A 167 0.57 -5.93 2.74
CA VAL A 167 0.61 -6.97 3.77
C VAL A 167 0.00 -6.49 5.08
N VAL A 168 -0.36 -7.44 5.94
CA VAL A 168 -0.76 -7.18 7.33
C VAL A 168 0.33 -7.66 8.29
N GLU A 169 0.12 -7.45 9.59
CA GLU A 169 0.92 -7.97 10.71
C GLU A 169 2.33 -7.38 10.90
N GLU A 170 2.73 -6.35 10.14
CA GLU A 170 4.06 -5.74 10.32
C GLU A 170 4.24 -5.13 11.71
N GLU A 171 3.17 -4.53 12.25
CA GLU A 171 3.18 -3.86 13.56
C GLU A 171 3.16 -4.87 14.73
N CYS A 172 3.15 -6.18 14.45
CA CYS A 172 3.01 -7.25 15.45
C CYS A 172 4.01 -8.40 15.27
N THR A 173 4.04 -9.04 14.10
CA THR A 173 4.75 -10.33 13.90
C THR A 173 5.61 -10.41 12.64
N GLY A 174 5.29 -9.65 11.58
CA GLY A 174 5.98 -9.65 10.28
C GLY A 174 5.44 -10.67 9.29
#